data_AF-A0A8H3BQ96-F1
#
_entry.id   AF-A0A8H3BQ96-F1
#
_cell.length_a   1.000
_cell.length_b   1.000
_cell.length_c   1.000
_cell.angle_alpha   90.00
_cell.angle_beta   90.00
_cell.angle_gamma   90.00
#
_symmetry.space_group_name_H-M   'P 1'
#
loop_
_entity.id
_entity.type
_entity.pdbx_description
1 polymer ?
#
loop_
_entity_poly.entity_id
_entity_poly.type
_entity_poly.pdbx_seq_one_letter_code
_entity_poly.pdbx_strand_id
1 'polypeptide(L)'
;MPVSLSSGLYKIFTETPNGKQYVGVLPDSSPDVAGGFPVIIGPESSSSLIELRELDGLKYELRLFHHGGQSLGYKTNQFEQGNEVIALPNREVGEWVITQGRNPEKYRIHTIRSNLFWTTKGNAADATPIILSPPEPEAGEINDWEIEFQRSE
;
A
#
# COMPACT_ATOMS: atom_id res chain seq x y z
N MET A 1 -3.25 0.88 -17.50
CA MET A 1 -2.62 -0.38 -17.96
C MET A 1 -1.73 -0.89 -16.84
N PRO A 2 -1.72 -2.20 -16.55
CA PRO A 2 -0.80 -2.77 -15.56
C PRO A 2 0.65 -2.58 -15.98
N VAL A 3 1.54 -2.50 -14.99
CA VAL A 3 2.98 -2.32 -15.18
C VAL A 3 3.75 -3.52 -14.64
N SER A 4 4.85 -3.84 -15.31
CA SER A 4 5.81 -4.80 -14.79
C SER A 4 6.88 -4.05 -13.98
N LEU A 5 6.97 -4.36 -12.70
CA LEU A 5 8.05 -3.93 -11.80
C LEU A 5 8.88 -5.16 -11.44
N SER A 6 10.19 -5.01 -11.43
CA SER A 6 11.10 -6.07 -10.98
C SER A 6 10.85 -6.43 -9.51
N SER A 7 11.02 -7.69 -9.14
CA SER A 7 11.03 -8.03 -7.71
C SER A 7 12.21 -7.36 -6.99
N GLY A 8 12.02 -6.91 -5.75
CA GLY A 8 13.05 -6.20 -4.98
C GLY A 8 12.48 -5.41 -3.81
N LEU A 9 13.31 -4.57 -3.20
CA LEU A 9 12.92 -3.71 -2.09
C LEU A 9 12.63 -2.29 -2.57
N TYR A 10 11.49 -1.76 -2.12
CA TYR A 10 10.97 -0.46 -2.53
C TYR A 10 10.57 0.38 -1.33
N LYS A 11 10.62 1.71 -1.52
CA LYS A 11 9.84 2.66 -0.72
C LYS A 11 8.63 3.06 -1.56
N ILE A 12 7.46 3.12 -0.93
CA ILE A 12 6.23 3.61 -1.56
C ILE A 12 5.83 4.90 -0.86
N PHE A 13 5.50 5.96 -1.60
CA PHE A 13 5.13 7.24 -1.02
C PHE A 13 4.18 8.03 -1.91
N THR A 14 3.64 9.11 -1.38
CA THR A 14 2.90 10.12 -2.13
C THR A 14 3.25 11.52 -1.66
N GLU A 15 3.05 12.52 -2.53
CA GLU A 15 3.14 13.92 -2.16
C GLU A 15 1.78 14.43 -1.68
N THR A 16 1.79 15.12 -0.54
CA THR A 16 0.64 15.81 0.04
C THR A 16 1.00 17.28 0.24
N PRO A 17 0.04 18.18 0.53
CA PRO A 17 0.34 19.55 0.96
C PRO A 17 1.23 19.61 2.22
N ASN A 18 1.27 18.53 3.01
CA ASN A 18 2.12 18.40 4.19
C ASN A 18 3.52 17.81 3.87
N GLY A 19 3.85 17.58 2.60
CA GLY A 19 5.11 17.01 2.14
C GLY A 19 5.00 15.55 1.67
N LYS A 20 6.15 14.91 1.49
CA LYS A 20 6.26 13.49 1.11
C LYS A 20 5.86 12.60 2.28
N GLN A 21 4.90 11.72 2.03
CA GLN A 21 4.30 10.82 3.01
C GLN A 21 4.51 9.39 2.52
N TYR A 22 5.24 8.61 3.32
CA TYR A 22 5.72 7.26 3.01
C TYR A 22 4.82 6.21 3.62
N VAL A 23 4.62 5.12 2.90
CA VAL A 23 3.92 3.94 3.38
C VAL A 23 4.76 3.26 4.46
N GLY A 24 4.11 2.91 5.56
CA GLY A 24 4.72 2.20 6.66
C GLY A 24 3.69 1.62 7.62
N VAL A 25 4.18 1.15 8.77
CA VAL A 25 3.36 0.75 9.90
C VAL A 25 3.79 1.55 11.13
N LEU A 26 2.86 1.81 12.04
CA LEU A 26 3.18 2.54 13.27
C LEU A 26 4.18 1.75 14.13
N PRO A 27 5.29 2.38 14.56
CA PRO A 27 6.13 1.83 15.62
C PRO A 27 5.27 1.56 16.87
N ASP A 28 5.47 0.42 17.52
CA ASP A 28 4.78 0.04 18.75
C ASP A 28 3.24 -0.11 18.64
N SER A 29 2.70 -0.18 17.43
CA SER A 29 1.30 -0.54 17.25
C SER A 29 1.07 -1.97 17.72
N SER A 30 -0.02 -2.19 18.45
CA SER A 30 -0.51 -3.55 18.71
C SER A 30 -1.27 -4.03 17.48
N PRO A 31 -1.30 -5.35 17.19
CA PRO A 31 -2.19 -5.88 16.18
C PRO A 31 -3.62 -5.40 16.46
N ASP A 32 -4.33 -4.99 15.43
CA ASP A 32 -5.73 -4.59 15.54
C ASP A 32 -6.59 -5.78 15.98
N VAL A 33 -7.90 -5.56 16.15
CA VAL A 33 -8.86 -6.61 16.57
C VAL A 33 -8.88 -7.80 15.60
N ALA A 34 -8.33 -7.67 14.40
CA ALA A 34 -8.20 -8.74 13.42
C ALA A 34 -6.78 -9.31 13.28
N GLY A 35 -5.85 -8.94 14.17
CA GLY A 35 -4.52 -9.53 14.24
C GLY A 35 -3.51 -9.01 13.23
N GLY A 36 -3.80 -7.93 12.51
CA GLY A 36 -2.88 -7.26 11.58
C GLY A 36 -2.49 -5.84 12.03
N PHE A 37 -1.45 -5.26 11.45
CA PHE A 37 -1.07 -3.86 11.72
C PHE A 37 -1.60 -2.94 10.63
N PRO A 38 -2.31 -1.85 10.96
CA PRO A 38 -2.72 -0.87 9.95
C PRO A 38 -1.53 -0.34 9.17
N VAL A 39 -1.65 -0.36 7.84
CA VAL A 39 -0.69 0.30 6.96
C VAL A 39 -1.10 1.76 6.86
N ILE A 40 -0.15 2.62 7.17
CA ILE A 40 -0.34 4.06 7.29
C ILE A 40 0.56 4.80 6.31
N ILE A 41 0.29 6.09 6.15
CA ILE A 41 1.26 7.04 5.62
C ILE A 41 1.85 7.91 6.75
N GLY A 42 3.11 8.28 6.62
CA GLY A 42 3.81 9.11 7.59
C GLY A 42 5.11 9.72 7.04
N PRO A 43 5.91 10.40 7.88
CA PRO A 43 7.19 10.95 7.46
C PRO A 43 8.18 9.85 7.09
N GLU A 44 9.27 10.19 6.40
CA GLU A 44 10.28 9.22 5.96
C GLU A 44 10.85 8.38 7.12
N SER A 45 10.96 8.95 8.32
CA SER A 45 11.41 8.24 9.53
C SER A 45 10.51 7.08 9.95
N SER A 46 9.26 7.06 9.48
CA SER A 46 8.28 5.98 9.68
C SER A 46 8.13 5.07 8.46
N SER A 47 8.92 5.30 7.39
CA SER A 47 8.83 4.51 6.17
C SER A 47 9.22 3.05 6.40
N SER A 48 8.49 2.15 5.76
CA SER A 48 8.85 0.73 5.71
C SER A 48 9.45 0.37 4.36
N LEU A 49 10.46 -0.51 4.38
CA LEU A 49 10.90 -1.18 3.15
C LEU A 49 9.88 -2.26 2.80
N ILE A 50 9.34 -2.14 1.59
CA ILE A 50 8.33 -3.06 1.05
C ILE A 50 9.03 -3.94 0.02
N GLU A 51 9.07 -5.22 0.32
CA GLU A 51 9.50 -6.25 -0.61
C GLU A 51 8.35 -6.52 -1.59
N LEU A 52 8.60 -6.28 -2.88
CA LEU A 52 7.69 -6.57 -3.96
C LEU A 52 8.13 -7.87 -4.62
N ARG A 53 7.23 -8.86 -4.64
CA ARG A 53 7.45 -10.18 -5.25
C ARG A 53 6.43 -10.42 -6.34
N GLU A 54 6.92 -10.71 -7.54
CA GLU A 54 6.06 -11.17 -8.63
C GLU A 54 5.53 -12.58 -8.31
N LEU A 55 4.20 -12.76 -8.39
CA LEU A 55 3.56 -14.05 -8.13
C LEU A 55 3.30 -14.82 -9.42
N ASP A 56 2.51 -14.22 -10.31
CA ASP A 56 2.18 -14.74 -11.64
C ASP A 56 1.70 -13.59 -12.54
N GLY A 57 2.41 -13.35 -13.63
CA GLY A 57 2.14 -12.27 -14.57
C GLY A 57 2.24 -10.88 -13.93
N LEU A 58 1.13 -10.11 -13.96
CA LEU A 58 1.08 -8.72 -13.49
C LEU A 58 0.57 -8.58 -12.04
N LYS A 59 0.70 -9.65 -11.25
CA LYS A 59 0.29 -9.72 -9.84
C LYS A 59 1.49 -9.74 -8.92
N TYR A 60 1.37 -9.02 -7.82
CA TYR A 60 2.41 -8.88 -6.83
C TYR A 60 1.94 -9.22 -5.43
N GLU A 61 2.82 -9.84 -4.67
CA GLU A 61 2.79 -9.80 -3.22
C GLU A 61 3.64 -8.63 -2.74
N LEU A 62 3.11 -7.82 -1.83
CA LEU A 62 3.85 -6.75 -1.16
C LEU A 62 4.05 -7.15 0.30
N ARG A 63 5.30 -7.20 0.79
CA ARG A 63 5.62 -7.63 2.16
C ARG A 63 6.44 -6.60 2.90
N LEU A 64 6.21 -6.47 4.20
CA LEU A 64 7.07 -5.66 5.06
C LEU A 64 8.38 -6.39 5.33
N PHE A 65 9.49 -5.88 4.79
CA PHE A 65 10.81 -6.53 4.89
C PHE A 65 11.28 -6.70 6.34
N HIS A 66 11.10 -5.67 7.19
CA HIS A 66 11.56 -5.70 8.58
C HIS A 66 10.55 -6.24 9.60
N HIS A 67 9.27 -6.39 9.22
CA HIS A 67 8.20 -6.82 10.14
C HIS A 67 7.89 -8.31 9.98
N GLY A 68 8.93 -9.15 10.02
CA GLY A 68 8.78 -10.60 9.89
C GLY A 68 8.24 -11.08 8.54
N GLY A 69 8.30 -10.22 7.50
CA GLY A 69 7.81 -10.54 6.16
C GLY A 69 6.28 -10.56 6.07
N GLN A 70 5.57 -9.81 6.91
CA GLN A 70 4.11 -9.76 6.84
C GLN A 70 3.62 -9.23 5.49
N SER A 71 2.62 -9.92 4.91
CA SER A 71 2.04 -9.56 3.63
C SER A 71 1.06 -8.39 3.80
N LEU A 72 1.12 -7.40 2.94
CA LEU A 72 0.15 -6.30 2.90
C LEU A 72 -1.11 -6.81 2.24
N GLY A 73 -2.24 -6.68 2.90
CA GLY A 73 -3.53 -7.17 2.44
C GLY A 73 -4.66 -6.30 2.97
N TYR A 74 -5.86 -6.87 3.01
CA TYR A 74 -7.06 -6.22 3.53
C TYR A 74 -8.03 -7.29 4.01
N LYS A 75 -8.97 -6.93 4.88
CA LYS A 75 -9.97 -7.89 5.37
C LYS A 75 -11.00 -8.18 4.29
N THR A 76 -11.33 -9.45 4.10
CA THR A 76 -12.43 -9.90 3.24
C THR A 76 -13.72 -10.01 4.07
N ASN A 77 -14.29 -8.88 4.46
CA ASN A 77 -15.65 -8.81 5.02
C ASN A 77 -16.68 -8.61 3.87
N GLN A 78 -17.97 -8.43 4.20
CA GLN A 78 -19.04 -8.35 3.18
C GLN A 78 -18.89 -7.18 2.18
N PHE A 79 -18.12 -6.14 2.50
CA PHE A 79 -17.88 -5.00 1.62
C PHE A 79 -16.39 -4.60 1.64
N GLU A 80 -15.68 -4.81 0.52
CA GLU A 80 -14.25 -4.49 0.43
C GLU A 80 -13.95 -2.97 0.43
N GLN A 81 -14.89 -2.15 -0.06
CA GLN A 81 -14.74 -0.70 -0.11
C GLN A 81 -14.72 -0.10 1.30
N GLY A 82 -13.75 0.79 1.54
CA GLY A 82 -13.51 1.43 2.83
C GLY A 82 -12.67 0.59 3.79
N ASN A 83 -12.32 -0.65 3.45
CA ASN A 83 -11.43 -1.44 4.28
C ASN A 83 -10.01 -0.85 4.28
N GLU A 84 -9.37 -0.91 5.44
CA GLU A 84 -7.97 -0.54 5.61
C GLU A 84 -7.06 -1.59 4.98
N VAL A 85 -5.95 -1.11 4.41
CA VAL A 85 -4.81 -1.94 4.08
C VAL A 85 -4.09 -2.27 5.39
N ILE A 86 -3.84 -3.55 5.63
CA ILE A 86 -3.25 -4.05 6.86
C ILE A 86 -2.10 -5.01 6.54
N ALA A 87 -1.08 -5.03 7.39
CA ALA A 87 -0.04 -6.05 7.39
C ALA A 87 -0.59 -7.30 8.10
N LEU A 88 -0.83 -8.35 7.32
CA LEU A 88 -1.41 -9.60 7.76
C LEU A 88 -0.36 -10.51 8.41
N PRO A 89 -0.71 -11.25 9.48
CA PRO A 89 0.17 -12.23 10.08
C PRO A 89 0.53 -13.35 9.09
N ASN A 90 1.77 -13.86 9.19
CA ASN A 90 2.37 -14.83 8.27
C ASN A 90 1.47 -16.06 8.04
N ARG A 91 0.71 -16.06 6.93
CA ARG A 91 -0.02 -17.17 6.28
C ARG A 91 -0.97 -16.66 5.19
N GLU A 92 -1.44 -15.42 5.32
CA GLU A 92 -2.30 -14.80 4.31
C GLU A 92 -1.46 -13.94 3.36
N VAL A 93 -1.64 -14.19 2.05
CA VAL A 93 -0.95 -13.45 0.99
C VAL A 93 -1.94 -12.44 0.41
N GLY A 94 -1.63 -11.16 0.54
CA GLY A 94 -2.36 -10.12 -0.18
C GLY A 94 -1.83 -10.00 -1.60
N GLU A 95 -2.72 -10.17 -2.58
CA GLU A 95 -2.38 -10.04 -4.00
C GLU A 95 -2.82 -8.69 -4.55
N TRP A 96 -1.91 -8.02 -5.24
CA TRP A 96 -2.10 -6.67 -5.78
C TRP A 96 -1.77 -6.59 -7.25
N VAL A 97 -2.39 -5.65 -7.94
CA VAL A 97 -2.01 -5.24 -9.29
C VAL A 97 -1.53 -3.80 -9.25
N ILE A 98 -0.43 -3.52 -9.96
CA ILE A 98 0.14 -2.18 -10.07
C ILE A 98 -0.09 -1.69 -11.50
N THR A 99 -0.61 -0.48 -11.64
CA THR A 99 -0.91 0.16 -12.93
C THR A 99 -0.30 1.54 -13.01
N GLN A 100 -0.23 2.10 -14.22
CA GLN A 100 0.07 3.52 -14.39
C GLN A 100 -0.96 4.41 -13.68
N GLY A 101 -0.46 5.41 -12.95
CA GLY A 101 -1.22 6.46 -12.30
C GLY A 101 -1.90 7.40 -13.30
N ARG A 102 -2.55 8.44 -12.79
CA ARG A 102 -3.11 9.51 -13.64
C ARG A 102 -2.03 10.47 -14.12
N ASN A 103 -1.00 10.65 -13.31
CA ASN A 103 0.21 11.37 -13.70
C ASN A 103 1.25 10.40 -14.28
N PRO A 104 2.03 10.82 -15.31
CA PRO A 104 3.20 10.09 -15.73
C PRO A 104 4.13 9.83 -14.54
N GLU A 105 4.78 8.66 -14.50
CA GLU A 105 5.75 8.26 -13.45
C GLU A 105 5.13 7.91 -12.09
N LYS A 106 3.82 8.08 -11.92
CA LYS A 106 3.08 7.59 -10.74
C LYS A 106 2.41 6.25 -11.03
N TYR A 107 2.09 5.53 -9.97
CA TYR A 107 1.51 4.21 -9.98
C TYR A 107 0.22 4.16 -9.17
N ARG A 108 -0.59 3.16 -9.45
CA ARG A 108 -1.82 2.86 -8.72
C ARG A 108 -1.81 1.40 -8.32
N ILE A 109 -2.02 1.14 -7.03
CA ILE A 109 -2.03 -0.20 -6.44
C ILE A 109 -3.49 -0.56 -6.16
N HIS A 110 -3.96 -1.71 -6.67
CA HIS A 110 -5.35 -2.09 -6.51
C HIS A 110 -5.56 -3.59 -6.32
N THR A 111 -6.70 -3.93 -5.72
CA THR A 111 -7.20 -5.30 -5.57
C THR A 111 -7.48 -5.93 -6.93
N ILE A 112 -7.30 -7.25 -7.03
CA ILE A 112 -7.50 -8.00 -8.28
C ILE A 112 -8.98 -8.07 -8.67
N ARG A 113 -9.86 -8.40 -7.72
CA ARG A 113 -11.26 -8.75 -8.02
C ARG A 113 -12.15 -7.53 -8.14
N SER A 114 -12.05 -6.61 -7.19
CA SER A 114 -12.97 -5.49 -7.06
C SER A 114 -12.43 -4.19 -7.66
N ASN A 115 -11.18 -4.18 -8.12
CA ASN A 115 -10.52 -3.01 -8.69
C ASN A 115 -10.61 -1.78 -7.77
N LEU A 116 -10.54 -2.02 -6.45
CA LEU A 116 -10.43 -0.99 -5.43
C LEU A 116 -8.96 -0.63 -5.22
N PHE A 117 -8.69 0.67 -5.15
CA PHE A 117 -7.36 1.26 -5.14
C PHE A 117 -6.94 1.64 -3.72
N TRP A 118 -5.64 1.54 -3.46
CA TRP A 118 -5.04 2.17 -2.29
C TRP A 118 -5.24 3.67 -2.35
N THR A 119 -5.88 4.20 -1.32
CA THR A 119 -6.28 5.59 -1.22
C THR A 119 -6.00 6.13 0.17
N THR A 120 -5.60 7.40 0.23
CA THR A 120 -5.49 8.15 1.49
C THR A 120 -6.03 9.56 1.30
N LYS A 121 -6.30 10.27 2.41
CA LYS A 121 -6.75 11.66 2.35
C LYS A 121 -5.61 12.57 1.91
N GLY A 122 -5.88 13.52 1.04
CA GLY A 122 -4.88 14.44 0.52
C GLY A 122 -4.37 15.43 1.57
N ASN A 123 -5.15 15.70 2.60
CA ASN A 123 -4.75 16.46 3.78
C ASN A 123 -4.38 15.57 4.97
N ALA A 124 -4.05 14.30 4.71
CA ALA A 124 -3.71 13.33 5.75
C ALA A 124 -2.63 13.87 6.68
N ALA A 125 -2.87 13.69 7.98
CA ALA A 125 -1.85 13.83 8.99
C ALA A 125 -0.97 12.57 9.01
N ASP A 126 0.17 12.66 9.68
CA ASP A 126 1.00 11.49 9.96
C ASP A 126 0.16 10.40 10.63
N ALA A 127 0.45 9.15 10.30
CA ALA A 127 -0.28 7.96 10.75
C ALA A 127 -1.71 7.80 10.23
N THR A 128 -2.06 8.47 9.13
CA THR A 128 -3.36 8.22 8.46
C THR A 128 -3.36 6.84 7.78
N PRO A 129 -4.36 5.98 8.02
CA PRO A 129 -4.48 4.68 7.36
C PRO A 129 -4.65 4.79 5.84
N ILE A 130 -4.16 3.79 5.13
CA ILE A 130 -4.49 3.58 3.71
C ILE A 130 -5.75 2.74 3.63
N ILE A 131 -6.72 3.17 2.83
CA ILE A 131 -8.00 2.47 2.63
C ILE A 131 -8.18 2.04 1.18
N LEU A 132 -9.16 1.18 0.94
CA LEU A 132 -9.58 0.74 -0.39
C LEU A 132 -10.76 1.58 -0.90
N SER A 133 -10.56 2.37 -1.94
CA SER A 133 -11.62 3.18 -2.55
C SER A 133 -11.77 2.91 -4.05
N PRO A 134 -12.91 3.27 -4.67
CA PRO A 134 -13.10 3.17 -6.11
C PRO A 134 -12.04 3.96 -6.93
N PRO A 135 -11.91 3.69 -8.25
CA PRO A 135 -10.92 4.33 -9.11
C PRO A 135 -11.04 5.85 -9.22
N GLU A 136 -12.26 6.37 -9.05
CA GLU A 136 -12.55 7.79 -8.95
C GLU A 136 -12.52 8.18 -7.46
N PRO A 137 -11.41 8.75 -6.96
CA PRO A 137 -11.34 9.18 -5.59
C PRO A 137 -12.32 10.32 -5.35
N GLU A 138 -12.82 10.39 -4.12
CA GLU A 138 -13.59 11.55 -3.68
C GLU A 138 -12.73 12.81 -3.72
N ALA A 139 -13.36 13.98 -3.75
CA ALA A 139 -12.65 15.25 -3.81
C ALA A 139 -11.68 15.38 -2.63
N GLY A 140 -10.38 15.49 -2.94
CA GLY A 140 -9.32 15.60 -1.94
C GLY A 140 -8.70 14.27 -1.50
N GLU A 141 -9.04 13.14 -2.12
CA GLU A 141 -8.35 11.86 -1.94
C GLU A 141 -7.20 11.66 -2.94
N ILE A 142 -6.16 10.95 -2.50
CA ILE A 142 -4.99 10.59 -3.30
C ILE A 142 -4.97 9.08 -3.50
N ASN A 143 -4.79 8.65 -4.75
CA ASN A 143 -4.59 7.26 -5.11
C ASN A 143 -3.40 7.02 -6.06
N ASP A 144 -2.64 8.07 -6.41
CA ASP A 144 -1.42 7.96 -7.19
C ASP A 144 -0.21 7.90 -6.23
N TRP A 145 0.62 6.88 -6.40
CA TRP A 145 1.76 6.55 -5.54
C TRP A 145 3.06 6.54 -6.34
N GLU A 146 4.16 6.94 -5.73
CA GLU A 146 5.50 6.73 -6.26
C GLU A 146 6.09 5.46 -5.63
N ILE A 147 6.74 4.64 -6.46
CA ILE A 147 7.34 3.36 -6.07
C ILE A 147 8.83 3.42 -6.41
N GLU A 148 9.65 3.69 -5.42
CA GLU A 148 11.08 3.96 -5.57
C GLU A 148 11.92 2.72 -5.22
N PHE A 149 12.65 2.21 -6.21
CA PHE A 149 13.55 1.06 -6.03
C PHE A 149 14.72 1.41 -5.12
N GLN A 150 14.98 0.56 -4.13
CA GLN A 150 16.09 0.73 -3.19
C GLN A 150 17.24 -0.23 -3.51
N ARG A 151 16.93 -1.53 -3.66
CA ARG A 151 17.89 -2.57 -4.03
C ARG A 151 17.19 -3.86 -4.45
N SER A 152 17.90 -4.70 -5.20
CA SER A 152 17.53 -6.10 -5.41
C SER A 152 17.98 -6.94 -4.21
N GLU A 153 17.24 -8.00 -3.88
CA GLU A 153 17.71 -9.04 -2.98
C GLU A 153 18.68 -10.01 -3.67
#